data_AF-A0A661Y8L9-F1
#
_entry.id   AF-A0A661Y8L9-F1
#
_cell.length_a   1.000
_cell.length_b   1.000
_cell.length_c   1.000
_cell.angle_alpha   90.00
_cell.angle_beta   90.00
_cell.angle_gamma   90.00
#
_symmetry.space_group_name_H-M   'P 1'
#
loop_
_entity.id
_entity.type
_entity.pdbx_description
1 polymer ?
#
loop_
_entity_poly.entity_id
_entity_poly.type
_entity_poly.pdbx_seq_one_letter_code
_entity_poly.pdbx_strand_id
1 'polypeptide(L)'
;MKKILTMMVVLVALSLTLTLSVHAQRSVPGLPQSSLYQDLPAKVDFHEFDAPDMVKIEAEDLENPSPYRAGVAVPVNLDIDNSGEWTELPDGGKIWRLSIQVDGALALGVYYDNFWLPYGGELYLYNEDKSEIIGAFTEQNNNADCMFATQLTGGDMVTLEYYQPAEQTIEPLISISEVAYTYRGIYFEDSPGDKSVWCMININCS
;
A
#
# COMPACT_ATOMS: atom_id res chain seq x y z
N MET A 1 -30.06 -41.31 21.14
CA MET A 1 -30.08 -40.85 19.73
C MET A 1 -30.60 -39.42 19.59
N LYS A 2 -31.84 -39.10 19.98
CA LYS A 2 -32.39 -37.72 19.85
C LYS A 2 -31.51 -36.62 20.48
N LYS A 3 -31.02 -36.80 21.72
CA LYS A 3 -30.17 -35.81 22.42
C LYS A 3 -28.82 -35.54 21.73
N ILE A 4 -28.22 -36.58 21.12
CA ILE A 4 -26.95 -36.46 20.37
C ILE A 4 -27.20 -35.68 19.08
N LEU A 5 -28.31 -35.97 18.39
CA LEU A 5 -28.72 -35.24 17.19
C LEU A 5 -29.00 -33.75 17.50
N THR A 6 -29.67 -33.45 18.61
CA THR A 6 -29.92 -32.05 19.03
C THR A 6 -28.62 -31.33 19.38
N MET A 7 -27.69 -31.98 20.07
CA MET A 7 -26.39 -31.39 20.39
C MET A 7 -25.55 -31.12 19.13
N MET A 8 -25.62 -32.01 18.15
CA MET A 8 -24.92 -31.86 16.87
C MET A 8 -25.51 -30.71 16.03
N VAL A 9 -26.83 -30.53 16.02
CA VAL A 9 -27.50 -29.40 15.36
C VAL A 9 -27.15 -28.07 16.02
N VAL A 10 -27.07 -28.01 17.36
CA VAL A 10 -26.67 -26.79 18.08
C VAL A 10 -25.20 -26.45 17.79
N LEU A 11 -24.31 -27.44 17.71
CA LEU A 11 -22.89 -27.21 17.38
C LEU A 11 -22.70 -26.70 15.94
N VAL A 12 -23.48 -27.23 14.99
CA VAL A 12 -23.49 -26.77 13.59
C VAL A 12 -24.09 -25.36 13.47
N ALA A 13 -25.14 -25.05 14.23
CA ALA A 13 -25.71 -23.70 14.26
C ALA A 13 -24.77 -22.67 14.91
N LEU A 14 -24.00 -23.07 15.94
CA LEU A 14 -23.03 -22.21 16.63
C LEU A 14 -21.75 -21.96 15.82
N SER A 15 -21.38 -22.89 14.93
CA SER A 15 -20.24 -22.70 14.01
C SER A 15 -20.58 -21.83 12.79
N LEU A 16 -21.87 -21.74 12.42
CA LEU A 16 -22.33 -20.87 11.32
C LEU A 16 -22.34 -19.37 11.68
N THR A 17 -22.25 -19.00 12.95
CA THR A 17 -22.31 -17.59 13.40
C THR A 17 -20.94 -16.96 13.69
N LEU A 18 -19.84 -17.72 13.64
CA LEU A 18 -18.48 -17.18 13.72
C LEU A 18 -17.94 -16.82 12.33
N THR A 19 -18.58 -15.85 11.66
CA THR A 19 -17.92 -15.15 10.56
C THR A 19 -17.14 -13.98 11.15
N LEU A 20 -15.93 -14.27 11.64
CA LEU A 20 -14.97 -13.21 11.93
C LEU A 20 -14.57 -12.61 10.58
N SER A 21 -15.09 -11.42 10.28
CA SER A 21 -14.69 -10.66 9.10
C SER A 21 -13.25 -10.17 9.27
N VAL A 22 -12.29 -11.01 8.89
CA VAL A 22 -10.88 -10.63 8.76
C VAL A 22 -10.78 -9.74 7.53
N HIS A 23 -10.73 -8.43 7.75
CA HIS A 23 -10.45 -7.47 6.68
C HIS A 23 -8.93 -7.34 6.60
N ALA A 24 -8.33 -7.89 5.56
CA ALA A 24 -6.95 -7.58 5.22
C ALA A 24 -6.91 -6.15 4.62
N GLN A 25 -5.98 -5.34 5.09
CA GLN A 25 -5.71 -3.95 4.69
C GLN A 25 -6.98 -3.11 4.43
N ARG A 26 -7.62 -2.64 5.51
CA ARG A 26 -8.81 -1.78 5.41
C ARG A 26 -8.46 -0.49 4.68
N SER A 27 -9.29 -0.12 3.72
CA SER A 27 -9.29 1.21 3.12
C SER A 27 -10.71 1.79 3.14
N VAL A 28 -10.79 3.12 3.15
CA VAL A 28 -12.06 3.85 3.09
C VAL A 28 -12.28 4.33 1.65
N PRO A 29 -13.49 4.19 1.08
CA PRO A 29 -13.78 4.71 -0.26
C PRO A 29 -13.52 6.21 -0.35
N GLY A 30 -12.85 6.66 -1.41
CA GLY A 30 -12.61 8.07 -1.69
C GLY A 30 -11.59 8.26 -2.81
N LEU A 31 -11.21 9.50 -3.06
CA LEU A 31 -10.17 9.88 -4.03
C LEU A 31 -9.14 10.77 -3.33
N PRO A 32 -7.88 10.80 -3.82
CA PRO A 32 -6.88 11.75 -3.34
C PRO A 32 -7.43 13.16 -3.43
N GLN A 33 -7.27 13.93 -2.35
CA GLN A 33 -7.83 15.26 -2.18
C GLN A 33 -7.39 16.21 -3.30
N SER A 34 -6.20 16.02 -3.89
CA SER A 34 -5.73 16.78 -5.05
C SER A 34 -6.62 16.65 -6.28
N SER A 35 -7.37 15.55 -6.41
CA SER A 35 -8.30 15.31 -7.53
C SER A 35 -9.52 16.22 -7.49
N LEU A 36 -9.79 16.88 -6.35
CA LEU A 36 -10.92 17.78 -6.16
C LEU A 36 -10.62 19.23 -6.57
N TYR A 37 -9.35 19.56 -6.85
CA TYR A 37 -8.91 20.92 -7.13
C TYR A 37 -8.17 21.00 -8.48
N GLN A 38 -8.51 21.99 -9.31
CA GLN A 38 -7.93 22.14 -10.66
C GLN A 38 -6.61 22.90 -10.68
N ASP A 39 -6.39 23.82 -9.73
CA ASP A 39 -5.29 24.78 -9.75
C ASP A 39 -4.20 24.50 -8.70
N LEU A 40 -4.09 23.25 -8.25
CA LEU A 40 -3.00 22.90 -7.33
C LEU A 40 -1.66 22.94 -8.07
N PRO A 41 -0.57 23.35 -7.39
CA PRO A 41 0.77 23.18 -7.93
C PRO A 41 0.97 21.74 -8.40
N ALA A 42 1.31 21.57 -9.68
CA ALA A 42 1.69 20.27 -10.23
C ALA A 42 3.01 19.76 -9.64
N LYS A 43 3.75 20.61 -8.93
CA LYS A 43 5.01 20.25 -8.28
C LYS A 43 4.73 19.26 -7.14
N VAL A 44 5.19 18.03 -7.34
CA VAL A 44 5.32 16.99 -6.33
C VAL A 44 6.82 16.78 -6.14
N ASP A 45 7.27 16.56 -4.90
CA ASP A 45 8.65 16.18 -4.67
C ASP A 45 8.92 14.81 -5.30
N PHE A 46 10.00 14.69 -6.04
CA PHE A 46 10.27 13.51 -6.85
C PHE A 46 11.65 12.96 -6.50
N HIS A 47 11.70 11.70 -6.07
CA HIS A 47 12.93 10.99 -5.73
C HIS A 47 13.06 9.75 -6.60
N GLU A 48 14.17 9.68 -7.34
CA GLU A 48 14.54 8.53 -8.17
C GLU A 48 15.62 7.71 -7.45
N PHE A 49 15.45 6.39 -7.43
CA PHE A 49 16.41 5.46 -6.86
C PHE A 49 16.92 4.48 -7.91
N ASP A 50 18.16 4.04 -7.72
CA ASP A 50 18.79 3.06 -8.60
C ASP A 50 18.01 1.74 -8.61
N ALA A 51 17.73 1.25 -9.81
CA ALA A 51 17.14 -0.07 -9.99
C ALA A 51 18.11 -1.17 -9.49
N PRO A 52 17.59 -2.30 -8.97
CA PRO A 52 18.40 -3.45 -8.61
C PRO A 52 19.19 -4.02 -9.81
N ASP A 53 20.34 -4.66 -9.55
CA ASP A 53 21.10 -5.37 -10.58
C ASP A 53 20.34 -6.62 -11.06
N MET A 54 19.54 -6.43 -12.11
CA MET A 54 18.68 -7.48 -12.65
C MET A 54 19.46 -8.64 -13.27
N VAL A 55 20.65 -8.40 -13.80
CA VAL A 55 21.50 -9.49 -14.34
C VAL A 55 21.91 -10.41 -13.20
N LYS A 56 22.29 -9.84 -12.05
CA LYS A 56 22.62 -10.61 -10.86
C LYS A 56 21.40 -11.34 -10.29
N ILE A 57 20.27 -10.65 -10.16
CA ILE A 57 19.02 -11.22 -9.62
C ILE A 57 18.52 -12.40 -10.47
N GLU A 58 18.56 -12.27 -11.80
CA GLU A 58 18.18 -13.36 -12.71
C GLU A 58 19.11 -14.57 -12.58
N ALA A 59 20.43 -14.34 -12.45
CA ALA A 59 21.38 -15.43 -12.22
C ALA A 59 21.12 -16.16 -10.88
N GLU A 60 20.85 -15.41 -9.80
CA GLU A 60 20.48 -15.99 -8.50
C GLU A 60 19.18 -16.80 -8.57
N ASP A 61 18.17 -16.28 -9.27
CA ASP A 61 16.87 -16.94 -9.43
C ASP A 61 16.97 -18.25 -10.25
N LEU A 62 17.89 -18.31 -11.20
CA LEU A 62 18.18 -19.53 -11.97
C LEU A 62 18.88 -20.59 -11.10
N GLU A 63 19.75 -20.18 -10.18
CA GLU A 63 20.46 -21.08 -9.26
C GLU A 63 19.58 -21.58 -8.11
N ASN A 64 18.73 -20.71 -7.54
CA ASN A 64 17.84 -21.03 -6.42
C ASN A 64 16.39 -20.63 -6.73
N PRO A 65 15.65 -21.41 -7.53
CA PRO A 65 14.32 -21.05 -8.02
C PRO A 65 13.20 -21.12 -6.96
N SER A 66 13.53 -21.43 -5.69
CA SER A 66 12.56 -21.61 -4.61
C SER A 66 13.03 -20.95 -3.31
N PRO A 67 12.18 -20.13 -2.66
CA PRO A 67 10.83 -19.77 -3.07
C PRO A 67 10.83 -18.79 -4.24
N TYR A 68 9.70 -18.67 -4.94
CA TYR A 68 9.56 -17.76 -6.07
C TYR A 68 9.72 -16.31 -5.58
N ARG A 69 10.79 -15.63 -6.02
CA ARG A 69 11.03 -14.20 -5.70
C ARG A 69 10.30 -13.33 -6.70
N ALA A 70 9.32 -12.54 -6.29
CA ALA A 70 8.57 -11.66 -7.21
C ALA A 70 9.16 -10.24 -7.27
N GLY A 71 9.81 -9.83 -6.18
CA GLY A 71 10.44 -8.53 -6.05
C GLY A 71 11.60 -8.56 -5.05
N VAL A 72 12.31 -7.45 -5.00
CA VAL A 72 13.41 -7.18 -4.06
C VAL A 72 13.20 -5.82 -3.40
N ALA A 73 13.69 -5.65 -2.17
CA ALA A 73 13.62 -4.36 -1.48
C ALA A 73 14.66 -3.36 -2.03
N VAL A 74 14.23 -2.12 -2.23
CA VAL A 74 15.08 -0.96 -2.55
C VAL A 74 14.99 0.02 -1.39
N PRO A 75 16.07 0.23 -0.61
CA PRO A 75 16.07 1.18 0.51
C PRO A 75 15.95 2.62 0.02
N VAL A 76 15.07 3.43 0.65
CA VAL A 76 14.82 4.81 0.23
C VAL A 76 15.06 5.86 1.33
N ASN A 77 14.83 5.54 2.60
CA ASN A 77 15.00 6.44 3.76
C ASN A 77 14.37 7.83 3.53
N LEU A 78 13.05 7.85 3.35
CA LEU A 78 12.26 9.06 3.11
C LEU A 78 11.23 9.24 4.23
N ASP A 79 11.06 10.47 4.70
CA ASP A 79 10.08 10.80 5.73
C ASP A 79 9.44 12.17 5.47
N ILE A 80 8.48 12.54 6.33
CA ILE A 80 7.73 13.79 6.20
C ILE A 80 8.57 15.06 6.43
N ASP A 81 9.72 14.93 7.09
CA ASP A 81 10.61 16.05 7.43
C ASP A 81 11.68 16.26 6.35
N ASN A 82 12.08 15.18 5.65
CA ASN A 82 13.18 15.18 4.68
C ASN A 82 12.72 15.13 3.21
N SER A 83 11.44 14.85 2.96
CA SER A 83 10.90 14.64 1.63
C SER A 83 9.44 15.06 1.52
N GLY A 84 8.98 15.20 0.28
CA GLY A 84 7.60 15.55 -0.04
C GLY A 84 7.32 17.05 0.10
N GLU A 85 6.24 17.48 -0.54
CA GLU A 85 5.86 18.89 -0.60
C GLU A 85 4.47 19.08 0.00
N TRP A 86 4.39 19.97 0.99
CA TRP A 86 3.13 20.40 1.58
C TRP A 86 2.47 21.49 0.73
N THR A 87 1.17 21.35 0.47
CA THR A 87 0.34 22.31 -0.25
C THR A 87 -0.90 22.61 0.56
N GLU A 88 -1.13 23.89 0.90
CA GLU A 88 -2.37 24.33 1.53
C GLU A 88 -3.54 24.25 0.54
N LEU A 89 -4.71 23.86 1.03
CA LEU A 89 -5.92 23.70 0.25
C LEU A 89 -6.94 24.82 0.55
N PRO A 90 -7.83 25.15 -0.41
CA PRO A 90 -8.89 26.15 -0.21
C PRO A 90 -9.88 25.86 0.94
N ASP A 91 -10.00 24.59 1.36
CA ASP A 91 -10.85 24.20 2.49
C ASP A 91 -10.17 24.43 3.86
N GLY A 92 -8.93 24.93 3.87
CA GLY A 92 -8.11 25.17 5.05
C GLY A 92 -7.29 23.95 5.49
N GLY A 93 -7.45 22.80 4.85
CA GLY A 93 -6.58 21.65 5.04
C GLY A 93 -5.25 21.80 4.31
N LYS A 94 -4.41 20.77 4.41
CA LYS A 94 -3.16 20.67 3.64
C LYS A 94 -2.95 19.26 3.12
N ILE A 95 -2.30 19.13 1.97
CA ILE A 95 -1.85 17.84 1.43
C ILE A 95 -0.33 17.80 1.42
N TRP A 96 0.24 16.64 1.74
CA TRP A 96 1.65 16.32 1.55
C TRP A 96 1.75 15.32 0.40
N ARG A 97 2.62 15.57 -0.57
CA ARG A 97 2.81 14.70 -1.74
C ARG A 97 4.27 14.36 -1.97
N LEU A 98 4.54 13.09 -2.23
CA LEU A 98 5.86 12.54 -2.52
C LEU A 98 5.75 11.48 -3.63
N SER A 99 6.56 11.60 -4.68
CA SER A 99 6.70 10.61 -5.74
C SER A 99 8.04 9.89 -5.62
N ILE A 100 8.01 8.56 -5.70
CA ILE A 100 9.18 7.68 -5.67
C ILE A 100 9.20 6.88 -6.96
N GLN A 101 10.32 6.90 -7.69
CA GLN A 101 10.53 6.12 -8.90
C GLN A 101 11.72 5.17 -8.75
N VAL A 102 11.55 3.94 -9.26
CA VAL A 102 12.62 2.96 -9.42
C VAL A 102 12.49 2.34 -10.82
N ASP A 103 13.28 2.83 -11.78
CA ASP A 103 13.14 2.50 -13.19
C ASP A 103 13.11 0.97 -13.46
N GLY A 104 12.20 0.55 -14.34
CA GLY A 104 12.05 -0.85 -14.75
C GLY A 104 11.19 -1.73 -13.83
N ALA A 105 10.68 -1.21 -12.71
CA ALA A 105 9.70 -1.95 -11.90
C ALA A 105 8.38 -2.17 -12.67
N LEU A 106 7.80 -3.38 -12.53
CA LEU A 106 6.44 -3.65 -13.00
C LEU A 106 5.39 -3.12 -12.03
N ALA A 107 5.73 -3.08 -10.75
CA ALA A 107 4.91 -2.57 -9.68
C ALA A 107 5.78 -2.19 -8.48
N LEU A 108 5.32 -1.21 -7.70
CA LEU A 108 5.95 -0.78 -6.46
C LEU A 108 5.02 -0.99 -5.27
N GLY A 109 5.58 -1.50 -4.17
CA GLY A 109 4.94 -1.51 -2.85
C GLY A 109 5.75 -0.66 -1.87
N VAL A 110 5.09 0.03 -0.95
CA VAL A 110 5.77 0.92 0.01
C VAL A 110 5.75 0.31 1.39
N TYR A 111 6.91 0.25 2.04
CA TYR A 111 7.09 -0.26 3.40
C TYR A 111 7.48 0.87 4.34
N TYR A 112 6.80 0.91 5.48
CA TYR A 112 6.94 1.95 6.48
C TYR A 112 7.47 1.36 7.78
N ASP A 113 8.47 2.00 8.36
CA ASP A 113 9.09 1.63 9.64
C ASP A 113 8.66 2.53 10.81
N ASN A 114 7.98 3.64 10.52
CA ASN A 114 7.27 4.47 11.49
C ASN A 114 6.04 5.10 10.85
N PHE A 115 4.87 4.50 11.09
CA PHE A 115 3.60 4.82 10.48
C PHE A 115 2.52 5.10 11.54
N TRP A 116 1.98 6.31 11.53
CA TRP A 116 0.82 6.70 12.34
C TRP A 116 0.08 7.87 11.69
N LEU A 117 -1.21 7.71 11.44
CA LEU A 117 -2.06 8.76 10.89
C LEU A 117 -2.99 9.34 12.00
N PRO A 118 -3.02 10.67 12.18
CA PRO A 118 -3.98 11.34 13.04
C PRO A 118 -5.43 11.11 12.58
N TYR A 119 -6.38 11.25 13.51
CA TYR A 119 -7.80 11.18 13.19
C TYR A 119 -8.20 12.20 12.10
N GLY A 120 -8.95 11.72 11.11
CA GLY A 120 -9.38 12.48 9.95
C GLY A 120 -8.33 12.64 8.84
N GLY A 121 -7.10 12.17 9.07
CA GLY A 121 -6.07 12.11 8.04
C GLY A 121 -6.31 10.95 7.08
N GLU A 122 -6.03 11.18 5.80
CA GLU A 122 -6.25 10.21 4.72
C GLU A 122 -4.99 10.09 3.87
N LEU A 123 -4.45 8.88 3.74
CA LEU A 123 -3.33 8.58 2.86
C LEU A 123 -3.80 7.79 1.64
N TYR A 124 -3.44 8.28 0.46
CA TYR A 124 -3.62 7.61 -0.82
C TYR A 124 -2.29 7.32 -1.47
N LEU A 125 -2.25 6.24 -2.25
CA LEU A 125 -1.15 5.96 -3.17
C LEU A 125 -1.71 5.76 -4.57
N TYR A 126 -1.01 6.27 -5.57
CA TYR A 126 -1.39 6.12 -6.97
C TYR A 126 -0.20 6.04 -7.91
N ASN A 127 -0.38 5.36 -9.04
CA ASN A 127 0.60 5.30 -10.11
C ASN A 127 0.63 6.61 -10.93
N GLU A 128 1.62 6.74 -11.82
CA GLU A 128 1.86 7.95 -12.61
C GLU A 128 0.62 8.51 -13.31
N ASP A 129 -0.14 7.64 -13.98
CA ASP A 129 -1.32 8.02 -14.76
C ASP A 129 -2.62 8.04 -13.94
N LYS A 130 -2.54 7.75 -12.64
CA LYS A 130 -3.66 7.61 -11.70
C LYS A 130 -4.71 6.58 -12.14
N SER A 131 -4.35 5.63 -13.01
CA SER A 131 -5.23 4.51 -13.36
C SER A 131 -5.47 3.57 -12.18
N GLU A 132 -4.51 3.52 -11.25
CA GLU A 132 -4.62 2.77 -10.01
C GLU A 132 -4.49 3.70 -8.81
N ILE A 133 -5.48 3.67 -7.93
CA ILE A 133 -5.53 4.43 -6.69
C ILE A 133 -5.87 3.44 -5.57
N ILE A 134 -5.02 3.38 -4.55
CA ILE A 134 -5.26 2.62 -3.32
C ILE A 134 -5.35 3.56 -2.12
N GLY A 135 -6.08 3.11 -1.10
CA GLY A 135 -6.50 3.94 0.02
C GLY A 135 -8.01 4.25 -0.03
N ALA A 136 -8.52 5.17 0.80
CA ALA A 136 -7.79 5.91 1.83
C ALA A 136 -7.36 4.98 2.96
N PHE A 137 -6.07 5.03 3.32
CA PHE A 137 -5.60 4.53 4.61
C PHE A 137 -5.80 5.64 5.65
N THR A 138 -6.29 5.29 6.83
CA THR A 138 -6.64 6.27 7.88
C THR A 138 -6.07 5.82 9.21
N GLU A 139 -6.45 6.49 10.30
CA GLU A 139 -6.11 6.10 11.67
C GLU A 139 -6.52 4.65 12.02
N GLN A 140 -7.46 4.06 11.26
CA GLN A 140 -7.87 2.66 11.39
C GLN A 140 -6.77 1.67 10.97
N ASN A 141 -5.77 2.12 10.21
CA ASN A 141 -4.62 1.34 9.78
C ASN A 141 -3.45 1.41 10.77
N ASN A 142 -3.52 2.30 11.77
CA ASN A 142 -2.49 2.40 12.80
C ASN A 142 -2.43 1.10 13.62
N ASN A 143 -1.22 0.59 13.80
CA ASN A 143 -0.95 -0.60 14.61
C ASN A 143 0.04 -0.27 15.74
N ALA A 144 0.18 -1.21 16.67
CA ALA A 144 0.97 -0.98 17.89
C ALA A 144 2.48 -0.96 17.66
N ASP A 145 2.96 -1.59 16.59
CA ASP A 145 4.38 -1.64 16.21
C ASP A 145 4.79 -0.52 15.24
N CYS A 146 3.85 0.34 14.81
CA CYS A 146 4.07 1.45 13.88
C CYS A 146 4.68 1.03 12.52
N MET A 147 4.55 -0.25 12.16
CA MET A 147 4.99 -0.77 10.87
C MET A 147 3.81 -0.76 9.90
N PHE A 148 4.01 -0.47 8.63
CA PHE A 148 2.94 -0.60 7.66
C PHE A 148 3.48 -1.02 6.29
N ALA A 149 2.61 -1.56 5.45
CA ALA A 149 2.91 -1.84 4.07
C ALA A 149 1.66 -1.60 3.24
N THR A 150 1.83 -1.01 2.05
CA THR A 150 0.72 -0.77 1.12
C THR A 150 0.64 -1.86 0.06
N GLN A 151 -0.53 -1.99 -0.56
CA GLN A 151 -0.68 -2.81 -1.77
C GLN A 151 0.27 -2.27 -2.87
N LEU A 152 0.63 -3.16 -3.81
CA LEU A 152 1.35 -2.78 -5.01
C LEU A 152 0.52 -1.81 -5.88
N THR A 153 1.19 -0.77 -6.39
CA THR A 153 0.70 0.10 -7.47
C THR A 153 1.47 -0.21 -8.74
N GLY A 154 0.78 -0.37 -9.87
CA GLY A 154 1.39 -0.72 -11.15
C GLY A 154 2.30 0.36 -11.71
N GLY A 155 3.34 -0.07 -12.41
CA GLY A 155 4.38 0.78 -12.95
C GLY A 155 5.58 0.93 -12.01
N ASP A 156 6.50 1.78 -12.44
CA ASP A 156 7.80 2.03 -11.81
C ASP A 156 7.83 3.32 -10.97
N MET A 157 6.70 4.02 -10.87
CA MET A 157 6.53 5.20 -10.05
C MET A 157 5.27 5.11 -9.19
N VAL A 158 5.41 5.46 -7.92
CA VAL A 158 4.30 5.59 -6.96
C VAL A 158 4.32 6.98 -6.34
N THR A 159 3.13 7.59 -6.25
CA THR A 159 2.94 8.86 -5.55
C THR A 159 2.10 8.63 -4.31
N LEU A 160 2.63 9.06 -3.16
CA LEU A 160 1.93 9.14 -1.89
C LEU A 160 1.29 10.52 -1.78
N GLU A 161 0.04 10.56 -1.31
CA GLU A 161 -0.67 11.79 -0.98
C GLU A 161 -1.37 11.66 0.36
N TYR A 162 -0.89 12.40 1.36
CA TYR A 162 -1.52 12.49 2.66
C TYR A 162 -2.30 13.79 2.79
N TYR A 163 -3.58 13.70 3.13
CA TYR A 163 -4.43 14.84 3.47
C TYR A 163 -4.51 15.02 4.99
N GLN A 164 -4.30 16.26 5.44
CA GLN A 164 -4.52 16.71 6.81
C GLN A 164 -5.67 17.73 6.86
N PRO A 165 -6.75 17.44 7.60
CA PRO A 165 -7.85 18.39 7.78
C PRO A 165 -7.42 19.68 8.49
N ALA A 166 -8.11 20.79 8.22
CA ALA A 166 -7.85 22.10 8.80
C ALA A 166 -7.76 22.12 10.34
N GLU A 167 -8.63 21.34 10.99
CA GLU A 167 -8.72 21.26 12.47
C GLU A 167 -7.63 20.37 13.09
N GLN A 168 -6.89 19.61 12.27
CA GLN A 168 -5.84 18.71 12.74
C GLN A 168 -4.52 19.45 12.89
N THR A 169 -3.97 19.46 14.10
CA THR A 169 -2.71 20.16 14.44
C THR A 169 -1.54 19.22 14.66
N ILE A 170 -1.79 17.91 14.78
CA ILE A 170 -0.78 16.87 14.92
C ILE A 170 -0.40 16.39 13.53
N GLU A 171 0.90 16.39 13.23
CA GLU A 171 1.43 15.84 11.98
C GLU A 171 1.48 14.31 12.04
N PRO A 172 1.31 13.63 10.90
CA PRO A 172 1.42 12.18 10.87
C PRO A 172 2.87 11.73 11.03
N LEU A 173 3.05 10.47 11.39
CA LEU A 173 4.32 9.78 11.24
C LEU A 173 4.25 8.97 9.95
N ILE A 174 5.05 9.37 8.96
CA ILE A 174 5.19 8.67 7.68
C ILE A 174 6.69 8.58 7.41
N SER A 175 7.27 7.43 7.74
CA SER A 175 8.66 7.08 7.46
C SER A 175 8.69 5.83 6.58
N ILE A 176 9.40 5.93 5.46
CA ILE A 176 9.50 4.91 4.42
C ILE A 176 10.92 4.35 4.44
N SER A 177 11.03 3.08 4.84
CA SER A 177 12.32 2.39 4.89
C SER A 177 12.73 1.89 3.50
N GLU A 178 11.78 1.28 2.77
CA GLU A 178 12.04 0.61 1.49
C GLU A 178 10.80 0.61 0.59
N VAL A 179 11.07 0.43 -0.70
CA VAL A 179 10.05 0.09 -1.70
C VAL A 179 10.33 -1.30 -2.26
N ALA A 180 9.31 -2.13 -2.41
CA ALA A 180 9.43 -3.40 -3.13
C ALA A 180 9.46 -3.13 -4.63
N TYR A 181 10.60 -3.40 -5.25
CA TYR A 181 10.77 -3.44 -6.70
C TYR A 181 10.27 -4.79 -7.22
N THR A 182 9.05 -4.80 -7.77
CA THR A 182 8.46 -6.02 -8.32
C THR A 182 8.81 -6.15 -9.80
N TYR A 183 9.47 -7.23 -10.18
CA TYR A 183 9.99 -7.42 -11.55
C TYR A 183 9.34 -8.60 -12.29
N ARG A 184 8.53 -9.42 -11.60
CA ARG A 184 7.77 -10.50 -12.22
C ARG A 184 6.58 -10.92 -11.37
N GLY A 185 5.68 -11.70 -11.96
CA GLY A 185 4.58 -12.32 -11.23
C GLY A 185 3.47 -11.34 -10.85
N ILE A 186 3.21 -10.34 -11.70
CA ILE A 186 2.09 -9.40 -11.59
C ILE A 186 1.43 -9.28 -12.97
N TYR A 187 0.09 -9.40 -13.03
CA TYR A 187 -0.73 -9.08 -14.20
C TYR A 187 -1.91 -8.21 -13.72
N PHE A 188 -1.93 -6.95 -14.17
CA PHE A 188 -2.98 -5.98 -13.88
C PHE A 188 -4.17 -6.09 -14.86
N GLU A 189 -4.57 -7.30 -15.26
CA GLU A 189 -5.66 -7.47 -16.25
C GLU A 189 -7.07 -7.19 -15.67
N ASP A 190 -7.86 -6.44 -16.45
CA ASP A 190 -9.31 -6.14 -16.28
C ASP A 190 -10.26 -7.35 -16.42
N SER A 191 -9.74 -8.58 -16.43
CA SER A 191 -10.57 -9.76 -16.61
C SER A 191 -11.29 -10.12 -15.29
N PRO A 192 -12.61 -10.41 -15.31
CA PRO A 192 -13.36 -10.89 -14.14
C PRO A 192 -13.03 -12.37 -13.83
N GLY A 193 -11.74 -12.70 -13.84
CA GLY A 193 -11.18 -13.98 -13.45
C GLY A 193 -10.59 -13.89 -12.04
N ASP A 194 -10.84 -14.94 -11.27
CA ASP A 194 -10.44 -15.19 -9.89
C ASP A 194 -9.25 -14.36 -9.35
N LYS A 195 -9.54 -13.22 -8.70
CA LYS A 195 -8.55 -12.34 -8.06
C LYS A 195 -7.76 -13.03 -6.93
N SER A 196 -8.10 -14.27 -6.59
CA SER A 196 -7.49 -15.04 -5.51
C SER A 196 -6.14 -15.68 -5.87
N VAL A 197 -5.78 -15.77 -7.16
CA VAL A 197 -4.54 -16.43 -7.60
C VAL A 197 -3.28 -15.71 -7.09
N TRP A 198 -3.34 -14.39 -6.94
CA TRP A 198 -2.21 -13.55 -6.50
C TRP A 198 -1.81 -13.75 -5.04
N CYS A 199 -2.79 -13.97 -4.16
CA CYS A 199 -2.58 -14.17 -2.73
C CYS A 199 -2.12 -15.60 -2.39
N MET A 200 -2.04 -16.51 -3.37
CA MET A 200 -1.78 -17.94 -3.15
C MET A 200 -0.42 -18.42 -3.68
N ILE A 201 0.37 -17.56 -4.31
CA ILE A 201 1.76 -17.90 -4.65
C ILE A 201 2.61 -17.68 -3.40
N ASN A 202 3.31 -18.72 -2.94
CA ASN A 202 4.32 -18.59 -1.89
C ASN A 202 5.49 -17.76 -2.44
N ILE A 203 5.38 -16.45 -2.28
CA ILE A 203 6.38 -15.47 -2.69
C ILE A 203 7.36 -15.29 -1.54
N ASN A 204 8.65 -15.37 -1.82
CA ASN A 204 9.66 -14.88 -0.88
C ASN A 204 9.77 -13.36 -1.04
N CYS A 205 9.58 -12.63 0.04
CA CYS A 205 10.08 -11.27 0.15
C CYS A 205 11.46 -11.38 0.81
N SER A 206 12.53 -11.13 0.05
CA SER A 206 13.92 -11.22 0.51
C SER A 206 14.63 -9.89 0.36
#